data_AF-G0EIA3-F1
#
_entry.id   AF-G0EIA3-F1
#
_cell.length_a   1.000
_cell.length_b   1.000
_cell.length_c   1.000
_cell.angle_alpha   90.00
_cell.angle_beta   90.00
_cell.angle_gamma   90.00
#
_symmetry.space_group_name_H-M   'P 1'
#
loop_
_entity.id
_entity.type
_entity.pdbx_description
1 polymer ?
#
loop_
_entity_poly.entity_id
_entity_poly.type
_entity_poly.pdbx_seq_one_letter_code
_entity_poly.pdbx_strand_id
1 'polypeptide(L)'
;MGNKTRIGYISEFIFDNFHINKTLKLNGFDTENTKKLFTINGKLDNEALTNYIFTNESITNYSYGFKVGYYSKVFRHSDIYAVYPNIKKIAKENNFIKEIKIDKAGSPFGNLISTKKLEYNEQINNLEYILKFKLDIDIIVIVFGSILITSLFIKYSDNKIINNIPLLFILLLSFSILMFFIFFIKDKGGRQLNIVIRGFDLFADFYNQLRYVSERDVYFDTINGLENKIYLPFAFMIFYLFSILKNYASMSLHNIQTDPISNMSLVIFMSIGILLLILSLKKLYNKKEYSYIIPALLFMTTPVILTIERGNIIIHTAAFASIFLCLYRSEKRYEQIIALICLGIASALKIYPVILGFLLLQEKRYKDIIIGALITLALVFLPFFFFNKHSFLENFTQFILNMKLFSESYGIRYGVSLFIYKLGNYSDLYAKIIIFILFIISIIYSFVANEYWKKVLLLMIISIQSPTTAYYAELFMYPIIILFLSKEKFYKIDYIFLILFVLLIMPLQISIPISTLGSFLSATIWLIVLIETIITGTNSLKNNVYIIKEKLLIYRSSIK
;
A
#
# COMPACT_ATOMS: atom_id res chain seq x y z
N MET A 1 15.45 -12.38 25.28
CA MET A 1 14.43 -12.64 26.33
C MET A 1 13.06 -13.08 25.81
N GLY A 2 12.64 -12.75 24.58
CA GLY A 2 11.29 -13.09 24.07
C GLY A 2 11.01 -14.60 23.94
N ASN A 3 11.79 -15.32 23.12
CA ASN A 3 11.56 -16.74 22.77
C ASN A 3 11.85 -17.76 23.89
N LYS A 4 11.99 -17.35 25.15
CA LYS A 4 12.15 -18.28 26.27
C LYS A 4 10.77 -18.79 26.67
N THR A 5 10.57 -20.11 26.64
CA THR A 5 9.38 -20.74 27.22
C THR A 5 9.33 -20.47 28.71
N ARG A 6 8.17 -20.05 29.19
CA ARG A 6 7.88 -19.77 30.60
C ARG A 6 6.66 -20.55 31.03
N ILE A 7 6.52 -20.74 32.33
CA ILE A 7 5.39 -21.42 32.93
C ILE A 7 4.55 -20.37 33.67
N GLY A 8 3.24 -20.44 33.49
CA GLY A 8 2.21 -19.64 34.14
C GLY A 8 0.99 -20.50 34.44
N TYR A 9 -0.15 -19.84 34.56
CA TYR A 9 -1.43 -20.48 34.84
C TYR A 9 -2.57 -19.73 34.14
N ILE A 10 -3.74 -20.34 34.05
CA ILE A 10 -4.99 -19.63 33.74
C ILE A 10 -5.84 -19.53 34.99
N SER A 11 -6.45 -18.36 35.19
CA SER A 11 -7.25 -18.01 36.35
C SER A 11 -8.24 -16.89 36.00
N GLU A 12 -8.93 -16.34 37.00
CA GLU A 12 -9.95 -15.29 36.82
C GLU A 12 -11.06 -15.79 35.88
N PHE A 13 -11.67 -16.93 36.22
CA PHE A 13 -12.70 -17.55 35.38
C PHE A 13 -14.00 -16.74 35.43
N ILE A 14 -14.28 -16.01 34.34
CA ILE A 14 -15.42 -15.11 34.23
C ILE A 14 -16.62 -15.87 33.65
N PHE A 15 -17.77 -15.76 34.33
CA PHE A 15 -19.04 -16.35 33.94
C PHE A 15 -20.12 -15.26 33.76
N ASP A 16 -19.91 -14.38 32.79
CA ASP A 16 -20.80 -13.26 32.49
C ASP A 16 -21.99 -13.65 31.58
N ASN A 17 -22.80 -12.67 31.18
CA ASN A 17 -23.96 -12.87 30.31
C ASN A 17 -23.63 -13.56 28.97
N PHE A 18 -22.45 -13.31 28.41
CA PHE A 18 -22.01 -13.96 27.17
C PHE A 18 -21.76 -15.45 27.43
N HIS A 19 -21.06 -15.76 28.53
CA HIS A 19 -20.75 -17.13 28.93
C HIS A 19 -21.97 -17.93 29.39
N ILE A 20 -22.92 -17.29 30.07
CA ILE A 20 -24.23 -17.86 30.44
C ILE A 20 -24.99 -18.29 29.17
N ASN A 21 -25.13 -17.39 28.20
CA ASN A 21 -25.81 -17.68 26.94
C ASN A 21 -25.15 -18.83 26.19
N LYS A 22 -23.81 -18.81 26.11
CA LYS A 22 -23.06 -19.85 25.42
C LYS A 22 -23.20 -21.20 26.12
N THR A 23 -23.17 -21.23 27.45
CA THR A 23 -23.37 -22.43 28.27
C THR A 23 -24.75 -23.06 28.02
N LEU A 24 -25.82 -22.27 28.03
CA LEU A 24 -27.16 -22.78 27.73
C LEU A 24 -27.23 -23.40 26.31
N LYS A 25 -26.71 -22.70 25.30
CA LYS A 25 -26.67 -23.21 23.91
C LYS A 25 -25.87 -24.50 23.77
N LEU A 26 -24.71 -24.59 24.44
CA LEU A 26 -23.85 -25.79 24.40
C LEU A 26 -24.53 -27.04 24.98
N ASN A 27 -25.56 -26.87 25.81
CA ASN A 27 -26.31 -27.97 26.42
C ASN A 27 -27.74 -28.09 25.87
N GLY A 28 -28.03 -27.46 24.72
CA GLY A 28 -29.32 -27.62 24.03
C GLY A 28 -30.49 -26.82 24.60
N PHE A 29 -30.23 -25.86 25.49
CA PHE A 29 -31.27 -24.99 26.05
C PHE A 29 -31.54 -23.79 25.14
N ASP A 30 -32.82 -23.44 25.00
CA ASP A 30 -33.23 -22.18 24.38
C ASP A 30 -32.89 -21.02 25.31
N THR A 31 -31.96 -20.15 24.89
CA THR A 31 -31.47 -19.04 25.71
C THR A 31 -32.54 -18.01 26.06
N GLU A 32 -33.47 -17.72 25.15
CA GLU A 32 -34.48 -16.68 25.38
C GLU A 32 -35.57 -17.18 26.29
N ASN A 33 -36.08 -18.38 26.03
CA ASN A 33 -37.11 -19.01 26.85
C ASN A 33 -36.58 -19.32 28.26
N THR A 34 -35.35 -19.82 28.38
CA THR A 34 -34.75 -20.07 29.70
C THR A 34 -34.61 -18.76 30.49
N LYS A 35 -34.14 -17.67 29.87
CA LYS A 35 -34.03 -16.37 30.56
C LYS A 35 -35.37 -15.78 30.99
N LYS A 36 -36.44 -15.98 30.20
CA LYS A 36 -37.79 -15.56 30.58
C LYS A 36 -38.25 -16.19 31.91
N LEU A 37 -37.87 -17.43 32.19
CA LEU A 37 -38.21 -18.12 33.45
C LEU A 37 -37.59 -17.45 34.69
N PHE A 38 -36.49 -16.74 34.52
CA PHE A 38 -35.77 -16.02 35.59
C PHE A 38 -35.94 -14.50 35.49
N THR A 39 -36.91 -14.03 34.70
CA THR A 39 -37.21 -12.59 34.58
C THR A 39 -38.43 -12.25 35.41
N ILE A 40 -38.26 -11.45 36.46
CA ILE A 40 -39.34 -11.00 37.34
C ILE A 40 -39.50 -9.48 37.14
N ASN A 41 -40.74 -9.03 36.89
CA ASN A 41 -41.06 -7.62 36.64
C ASN A 41 -40.19 -6.97 35.54
N GLY A 42 -39.87 -7.71 34.48
CA GLY A 42 -39.05 -7.24 33.37
C GLY A 42 -37.54 -7.16 33.66
N LYS A 43 -37.08 -7.60 34.83
CA LYS A 43 -35.66 -7.65 35.21
C LYS A 43 -35.18 -9.10 35.34
N LEU A 44 -34.10 -9.44 34.65
CA LEU A 44 -33.47 -10.76 34.74
C LEU A 44 -32.73 -10.92 36.06
N ASP A 45 -33.06 -11.97 36.79
CA ASP A 45 -32.31 -12.41 37.97
C ASP A 45 -31.13 -13.30 37.53
N ASN A 46 -29.96 -12.68 37.40
CA ASN A 46 -28.74 -13.37 36.99
C ASN A 46 -28.22 -14.35 38.05
N GLU A 47 -28.52 -14.11 39.33
CA GLU A 47 -28.04 -14.98 40.41
C GLU A 47 -28.86 -16.27 40.43
N ALA A 48 -30.18 -16.17 40.35
CA ALA A 48 -31.07 -17.33 40.23
C ALA A 48 -30.78 -18.14 38.95
N LEU A 49 -30.55 -17.48 37.81
CA LEU A 49 -30.19 -18.15 36.56
C LEU A 49 -28.83 -18.86 36.65
N THR A 50 -27.84 -18.22 37.28
CA THR A 50 -26.50 -18.83 37.47
C THR A 50 -26.58 -20.03 38.40
N ASN A 51 -27.35 -19.93 39.49
CA ASN A 51 -27.61 -21.04 40.40
C ASN A 51 -28.32 -22.20 39.69
N TYR A 52 -29.31 -21.93 38.85
CA TYR A 52 -29.94 -22.95 38.01
C TYR A 52 -28.92 -23.67 37.12
N ILE A 53 -28.06 -22.90 36.43
CA ILE A 53 -27.03 -23.47 35.56
C ILE A 53 -26.05 -24.37 36.32
N PHE A 54 -25.65 -23.97 37.52
CA PHE A 54 -24.70 -24.74 38.32
C PHE A 54 -25.32 -25.86 39.15
N THR A 55 -26.63 -25.94 39.32
CA THR A 55 -27.30 -27.03 40.06
C THR A 55 -27.99 -28.04 39.15
N ASN A 56 -28.24 -27.69 37.89
CA ASN A 56 -28.88 -28.58 36.94
C ASN A 56 -27.91 -29.63 36.36
N GLU A 57 -28.17 -30.91 36.65
CA GLU A 57 -27.34 -32.05 36.23
C GLU A 57 -27.31 -32.29 34.71
N SER A 58 -28.32 -31.80 33.98
CA SER A 58 -28.35 -31.91 32.51
C SER A 58 -27.36 -30.96 31.81
N ILE A 59 -26.83 -29.96 32.52
CA ILE A 59 -25.81 -29.04 32.01
C ILE A 59 -24.44 -29.63 32.32
N THR A 60 -23.74 -30.08 31.28
CA THR A 60 -22.45 -30.78 31.40
C THR A 60 -21.28 -30.01 30.78
N ASN A 61 -21.53 -28.88 30.12
CA ASN A 61 -20.52 -28.07 29.44
C ASN A 61 -20.65 -26.60 29.81
N TYR A 62 -19.63 -26.02 30.42
CA TYR A 62 -19.61 -24.64 30.90
C TYR A 62 -18.63 -23.80 30.08
N SER A 63 -19.06 -22.64 29.62
CA SER A 63 -18.17 -21.67 28.98
C SER A 63 -17.64 -20.68 30.00
N TYR A 64 -16.34 -20.41 30.00
CA TYR A 64 -15.72 -19.39 30.85
C TYR A 64 -14.80 -18.48 30.03
N GLY A 65 -14.74 -17.22 30.41
CA GLY A 65 -13.62 -16.34 30.08
C GLY A 65 -12.47 -16.62 31.05
N PHE A 66 -11.23 -16.45 30.64
CA PHE A 66 -10.07 -16.62 31.51
C PHE A 66 -8.98 -15.62 31.17
N LYS A 67 -8.06 -15.45 32.11
CA LYS A 67 -6.85 -14.66 31.96
C LYS A 67 -5.61 -15.49 32.29
N VAL A 68 -4.55 -15.27 31.51
CA VAL A 68 -3.24 -15.85 31.76
C VAL A 68 -2.56 -15.12 32.92
N GLY A 69 -2.27 -15.87 33.98
CA GLY A 69 -1.52 -15.44 35.15
C GLY A 69 -0.05 -15.86 35.08
N TYR A 70 0.79 -15.13 35.81
CA TYR A 70 2.25 -15.26 35.78
C TYR A 70 2.85 -15.42 37.18
N TYR A 71 3.79 -16.35 37.34
CA TYR A 71 4.53 -16.51 38.59
C TYR A 71 5.60 -15.44 38.80
N SER A 72 6.18 -14.89 37.72
CA SER A 72 7.16 -13.81 37.80
C SER A 72 6.50 -12.43 37.86
N LYS A 73 6.92 -11.59 38.81
CA LYS A 73 6.39 -10.22 39.02
C LYS A 73 6.63 -9.29 37.82
N VAL A 74 7.68 -9.52 37.03
CA VAL A 74 8.09 -8.65 35.90
C VAL A 74 7.03 -8.56 34.80
N PHE A 75 6.16 -9.57 34.67
CA PHE A 75 5.25 -9.69 33.53
C PHE A 75 3.77 -9.48 33.88
N ARG A 76 3.44 -9.20 35.15
CA ARG A 76 2.04 -9.11 35.59
C ARG A 76 1.26 -7.95 34.96
N HIS A 77 1.92 -6.93 34.41
CA HIS A 77 1.27 -5.74 33.82
C HIS A 77 2.12 -5.09 32.72
N SER A 78 2.72 -5.88 31.81
CA SER A 78 3.66 -5.31 30.84
C SER A 78 2.97 -4.70 29.61
N ASP A 79 3.11 -3.38 29.43
CA ASP A 79 2.82 -2.67 28.17
C ASP A 79 3.87 -2.91 27.08
N ILE A 80 4.90 -3.70 27.40
CA ILE A 80 6.04 -3.95 26.54
C ILE A 80 5.93 -5.33 25.86
N TYR A 81 5.22 -6.31 26.46
CA TYR A 81 5.17 -7.69 25.95
C TYR A 81 3.74 -8.21 25.71
N ALA A 82 3.56 -8.83 24.54
CA ALA A 82 2.43 -9.64 24.14
C ALA A 82 2.68 -11.11 24.53
N VAL A 83 1.60 -11.82 24.88
CA VAL A 83 1.67 -13.16 25.49
C VAL A 83 1.12 -14.19 24.50
N TYR A 84 1.90 -15.26 24.27
CA TYR A 84 1.56 -16.34 23.35
C TYR A 84 1.51 -17.66 24.13
N PRO A 85 0.35 -18.01 24.70
CA PRO A 85 0.17 -19.23 25.46
C PRO A 85 0.03 -20.46 24.56
N ASN A 86 0.61 -21.58 24.98
CA ASN A 86 0.50 -22.88 24.32
C ASN A 86 -0.79 -23.58 24.74
N ILE A 87 -1.91 -23.12 24.18
CA ILE A 87 -3.24 -23.62 24.53
C ILE A 87 -3.47 -25.09 24.13
N LYS A 88 -2.72 -25.63 23.15
CA LYS A 88 -2.83 -27.04 22.76
C LYS A 88 -2.30 -27.97 23.84
N LYS A 89 -1.21 -27.58 24.50
CA LYS A 89 -0.61 -28.36 25.58
C LYS A 89 -1.52 -28.40 26.81
N ILE A 90 -2.01 -27.24 27.25
CA ILE A 90 -2.87 -27.17 28.44
C ILE A 90 -4.18 -27.93 28.27
N ALA A 91 -4.77 -27.92 27.07
CA ALA A 91 -5.97 -28.71 26.77
C ALA A 91 -5.69 -30.22 26.80
N LYS A 92 -4.50 -30.65 26.35
CA LYS A 92 -4.11 -32.07 26.39
C LYS A 92 -3.83 -32.57 27.82
N GLU A 93 -3.31 -31.71 28.69
CA GLU A 93 -2.98 -32.05 30.07
C GLU A 93 -4.20 -32.00 31.01
N ASN A 94 -5.30 -31.39 30.58
CA ASN A 94 -6.51 -31.21 31.38
C ASN A 94 -7.73 -31.76 30.62
N ASN A 95 -8.06 -33.03 30.87
CA ASN A 95 -9.12 -33.76 30.15
C ASN A 95 -10.52 -33.14 30.26
N PHE A 96 -10.75 -32.26 31.24
CA PHE A 96 -12.01 -31.55 31.40
C PHE A 96 -12.14 -30.33 30.47
N ILE A 97 -11.06 -29.87 29.83
CA ILE A 97 -11.09 -28.75 28.87
C ILE A 97 -11.43 -29.31 27.48
N LYS A 98 -12.65 -29.05 27.00
CA LYS A 98 -13.10 -29.46 25.66
C LYS A 98 -12.61 -28.54 24.55
N GLU A 99 -12.57 -27.24 24.83
CA GLU A 99 -12.14 -26.22 23.87
C GLU A 99 -11.46 -25.08 24.62
N ILE A 100 -10.40 -24.52 24.02
CA ILE A 100 -9.74 -23.32 24.54
C ILE A 100 -9.29 -22.46 23.37
N LYS A 101 -9.54 -21.15 23.47
CA LYS A 101 -9.19 -20.16 22.44
C LYS A 101 -8.72 -18.87 23.11
N ILE A 102 -7.78 -18.19 22.46
CA ILE A 102 -7.34 -16.83 22.85
C ILE A 102 -8.09 -15.83 21.99
N ASP A 103 -8.52 -14.72 22.60
CA ASP A 103 -9.38 -13.72 21.93
C ASP A 103 -8.68 -13.04 20.75
N LYS A 104 -7.40 -12.74 20.92
CA LYS A 104 -6.54 -12.12 19.90
C LYS A 104 -5.10 -12.62 20.07
N ALA A 105 -4.40 -12.88 18.97
CA ALA A 105 -2.99 -13.25 19.02
C ALA A 105 -2.17 -12.22 19.84
N GLY A 106 -1.44 -12.71 20.85
CA GLY A 106 -0.69 -11.85 21.77
C GLY A 106 -1.47 -11.34 22.99
N SER A 107 -2.77 -11.66 23.11
CA SER A 107 -3.62 -11.33 24.25
C SER A 107 -3.40 -12.31 25.42
N PRO A 108 -3.46 -11.83 26.68
CA PRO A 108 -3.52 -12.69 27.85
C PRO A 108 -4.94 -13.20 28.14
N PHE A 109 -5.95 -12.79 27.36
CA PHE A 109 -7.36 -13.15 27.58
C PHE A 109 -7.84 -14.18 26.56
N GLY A 110 -8.71 -15.07 27.01
CA GLY A 110 -9.30 -16.09 26.17
C GLY A 110 -10.55 -16.70 26.77
N ASN A 111 -11.10 -17.67 26.05
CA ASN A 111 -12.32 -18.38 26.39
C ASN A 111 -12.09 -19.88 26.37
N LEU A 112 -12.68 -20.61 27.31
CA LEU A 112 -12.63 -22.07 27.36
C LEU A 112 -14.01 -22.69 27.55
N ILE A 113 -14.13 -23.96 27.18
CA ILE A 113 -15.27 -24.84 27.46
C ILE A 113 -14.77 -25.95 28.37
N SER A 114 -15.39 -26.09 29.53
CA SER A 114 -15.03 -27.04 30.58
C SER A 114 -16.20 -27.98 30.89
N THR A 115 -15.92 -29.27 31.12
CA THR A 115 -16.91 -30.19 31.72
C THR A 115 -16.96 -30.09 33.24
N LYS A 116 -15.99 -29.39 33.83
CA LYS A 116 -15.90 -29.12 35.27
C LYS A 116 -16.37 -27.69 35.55
N LYS A 117 -17.11 -27.49 36.65
CA LYS A 117 -17.41 -26.16 37.19
C LYS A 117 -16.11 -25.56 37.73
N LEU A 118 -15.79 -24.34 37.31
CA LEU A 118 -14.60 -23.62 37.74
C LEU A 118 -14.99 -22.40 38.58
N GLU A 119 -14.30 -22.20 39.68
CA GLU A 119 -14.47 -21.00 40.52
C GLU A 119 -13.60 -19.85 40.02
N TYR A 120 -14.02 -18.60 40.28
CA TYR A 120 -13.30 -17.42 39.82
C TYR A 120 -11.79 -17.42 40.18
N ASN A 121 -11.46 -17.87 41.40
CA ASN A 121 -10.09 -17.90 41.92
C ASN A 121 -9.35 -19.22 41.66
N GLU A 122 -9.99 -20.20 41.01
CA GLU A 122 -9.33 -21.46 40.67
C GLU A 122 -8.19 -21.22 39.68
N GLN A 123 -7.11 -21.99 39.81
CA GLN A 123 -5.93 -21.89 38.93
C GLN A 123 -5.68 -23.22 38.24
N ILE A 124 -5.53 -23.17 36.92
CA ILE A 124 -5.02 -24.31 36.13
C ILE A 124 -3.57 -23.99 35.80
N ASN A 125 -2.66 -24.68 36.49
CA ASN A 125 -1.23 -24.46 36.44
C ASN A 125 -0.59 -25.07 35.18
N ASN A 126 0.72 -24.87 35.03
CA ASN A 126 1.55 -25.43 33.95
C ASN A 126 1.23 -24.91 32.55
N LEU A 127 0.66 -23.70 32.43
CA LEU A 127 0.51 -23.05 31.13
C LEU A 127 1.88 -22.62 30.60
N GLU A 128 2.35 -23.26 29.54
CA GLU A 128 3.52 -22.77 28.81
C GLU A 128 3.17 -21.54 27.98
N TYR A 129 4.01 -20.50 28.03
CA TYR A 129 3.85 -19.33 27.17
C TYR A 129 5.18 -18.70 26.77
N ILE A 130 5.15 -17.97 25.67
CA ILE A 130 6.27 -17.18 25.17
C ILE A 130 5.86 -15.70 25.16
N LEU A 131 6.82 -14.81 25.38
CA LEU A 131 6.62 -13.36 25.31
C LEU A 131 7.23 -12.80 24.04
N LYS A 132 6.50 -11.93 23.35
CA LYS A 132 7.03 -11.14 22.22
C LYS A 132 6.81 -9.67 22.52
N PHE A 133 7.66 -8.77 22.04
CA PHE A 133 7.48 -7.34 22.28
C PHE A 133 6.18 -6.84 21.61
N LYS A 134 5.45 -5.93 22.27
CA LYS A 134 4.26 -5.22 21.76
C LYS A 134 4.67 -4.13 20.76
N LEU A 135 5.74 -3.40 21.07
CA LEU A 135 6.37 -2.44 20.17
C LEU A 135 7.42 -3.15 19.32
N ASP A 136 7.39 -2.91 18.01
CA ASP A 136 8.40 -3.45 17.13
C ASP A 136 9.72 -2.72 17.33
N ILE A 137 10.61 -3.38 18.07
CA ILE A 137 12.01 -3.02 18.25
C ILE A 137 12.66 -2.65 16.92
N ASP A 138 12.25 -3.28 15.82
CA ASP A 138 12.74 -2.99 14.48
C ASP A 138 12.51 -1.53 14.06
N ILE A 139 11.36 -0.92 14.40
CA ILE A 139 11.05 0.48 14.08
C ILE A 139 12.00 1.41 14.84
N ILE A 140 12.18 1.15 16.14
CA ILE A 140 13.07 1.95 16.98
C ILE A 140 14.50 1.80 16.48
N VAL A 141 14.95 0.58 16.20
CA VAL A 141 16.31 0.30 15.71
C VAL A 141 16.54 0.88 14.33
N ILE A 142 15.54 0.95 13.45
CA ILE A 142 15.70 1.53 12.11
C ILE A 142 15.61 3.04 12.14
N VAL A 143 14.66 3.64 12.88
CA VAL A 143 14.56 5.11 12.99
C VAL A 143 15.74 5.65 13.76
N PHE A 144 16.07 5.07 14.93
CA PHE A 144 17.28 5.48 15.65
C PHE A 144 18.54 5.04 14.94
N GLY A 145 18.57 3.91 14.25
CA GLY A 145 19.74 3.49 13.47
C GLY A 145 19.98 4.37 12.26
N SER A 146 18.94 4.80 11.54
CA SER A 146 19.06 5.74 10.42
C SER A 146 19.37 7.15 10.90
N ILE A 147 18.80 7.62 12.02
CA ILE A 147 19.17 8.90 12.65
C ILE A 147 20.61 8.84 13.19
N LEU A 148 21.01 7.75 13.85
CA LEU A 148 22.35 7.54 14.38
C LEU A 148 23.36 7.42 13.25
N ILE A 149 23.09 6.64 12.20
CA ILE A 149 23.96 6.54 11.02
C ILE A 149 24.01 7.89 10.32
N THR A 150 22.89 8.57 10.09
CA THR A 150 22.89 9.89 9.46
C THR A 150 23.66 10.92 10.30
N SER A 151 23.51 10.90 11.63
CA SER A 151 24.23 11.81 12.53
C SER A 151 25.71 11.46 12.70
N LEU A 152 26.08 10.18 12.76
CA LEU A 152 27.46 9.73 12.75
C LEU A 152 28.11 10.01 11.39
N PHE A 153 27.38 9.85 10.30
CA PHE A 153 27.84 10.19 8.96
C PHE A 153 28.02 11.72 8.86
N ILE A 154 27.05 12.53 9.30
CA ILE A 154 27.20 14.00 9.36
C ILE A 154 28.38 14.43 10.25
N LYS A 155 28.68 13.68 11.33
CA LYS A 155 29.75 14.02 12.28
C LYS A 155 31.16 13.57 11.83
N TYR A 156 31.27 12.44 11.14
CA TYR A 156 32.55 11.79 10.80
C TYR A 156 32.86 11.74 9.30
N SER A 157 31.89 12.08 8.45
CA SER A 157 32.12 12.17 7.02
C SER A 157 32.83 13.47 6.68
N ASP A 158 33.79 13.37 5.76
CA ASP A 158 34.43 14.53 5.15
C ASP A 158 33.34 15.48 4.59
N ASN A 159 33.49 16.79 4.78
CA ASN A 159 32.49 17.79 4.39
C ASN A 159 32.10 17.66 2.90
N LYS A 160 33.01 17.13 2.06
CA LYS A 160 32.76 16.84 0.65
C LYS A 160 31.69 15.77 0.39
N ILE A 161 31.62 14.73 1.21
CA ILE A 161 30.67 13.62 1.03
C ILE A 161 29.28 14.02 1.56
N ILE A 162 29.21 14.71 2.71
CA ILE A 162 27.93 15.21 3.26
C ILE A 162 27.24 16.12 2.23
N ASN A 163 28.03 16.97 1.56
CA ASN A 163 27.51 17.87 0.53
C ASN A 163 27.14 17.17 -0.80
N ASN A 164 27.40 15.87 -0.95
CA ASN A 164 27.05 15.08 -2.14
C ASN A 164 25.80 14.23 -1.89
N ILE A 165 24.61 14.85 -2.03
CA ILE A 165 23.32 14.19 -1.83
C ILE A 165 23.13 12.92 -2.68
N PRO A 166 23.49 12.87 -3.98
CA PRO A 166 23.46 11.64 -4.76
C PRO A 166 24.28 10.49 -4.17
N LEU A 167 25.49 10.77 -3.69
CA LEU A 167 26.32 9.76 -3.02
C LEU A 167 25.68 9.30 -1.71
N LEU A 168 25.13 10.23 -0.91
CA LEU A 168 24.45 9.88 0.34
C LEU A 168 23.20 9.02 0.07
N PHE A 169 22.43 9.30 -0.99
CA PHE A 169 21.32 8.45 -1.44
C PHE A 169 21.78 7.02 -1.73
N ILE A 170 22.87 6.86 -2.50
CA ILE A 170 23.45 5.57 -2.85
C ILE A 170 23.84 4.80 -1.59
N LEU A 171 24.53 5.44 -0.65
CA LEU A 171 25.00 4.79 0.58
C LEU A 171 23.84 4.35 1.47
N LEU A 172 22.86 5.24 1.72
CA LEU A 172 21.69 4.94 2.55
C LEU A 172 20.83 3.84 1.93
N LEU A 173 20.59 3.90 0.62
CA LEU A 173 19.81 2.88 -0.08
C LEU A 173 20.54 1.53 -0.10
N SER A 174 21.85 1.52 -0.41
CA SER A 174 22.67 0.30 -0.39
C SER A 174 22.70 -0.34 1.01
N PHE A 175 22.80 0.47 2.06
CA PHE A 175 22.70 -0.01 3.44
C PHE A 175 21.34 -0.65 3.72
N SER A 176 20.23 -0.03 3.28
CA SER A 176 18.89 -0.60 3.46
C SER A 176 18.70 -1.93 2.72
N ILE A 177 19.28 -2.07 1.52
CA ILE A 177 19.30 -3.32 0.74
C ILE A 177 20.12 -4.39 1.46
N LEU A 178 21.30 -4.04 1.98
CA LEU A 178 22.13 -4.96 2.77
C LEU A 178 21.37 -5.46 4.01
N MET A 179 20.70 -4.56 4.74
CA MET A 179 19.89 -4.92 5.90
C MET A 179 18.72 -5.84 5.55
N PHE A 180 18.07 -5.61 4.41
CA PHE A 180 17.05 -6.51 3.88
C PHE A 180 17.60 -7.93 3.72
N PHE A 181 18.76 -8.11 3.07
CA PHE A 181 19.37 -9.43 2.91
C PHE A 181 19.80 -10.06 4.23
N ILE A 182 20.39 -9.30 5.15
CA ILE A 182 20.77 -9.80 6.47
C ILE A 182 19.55 -10.35 7.22
N PHE A 183 18.45 -9.60 7.23
CA PHE A 183 17.22 -10.06 7.90
C PHE A 183 16.54 -11.21 7.17
N PHE A 184 16.56 -11.21 5.83
CA PHE A 184 16.05 -12.32 5.03
C PHE A 184 16.79 -13.62 5.32
N ILE A 185 18.13 -13.58 5.46
CA ILE A 185 18.95 -14.75 5.79
C ILE A 185 18.72 -15.21 7.25
N LYS A 186 18.60 -14.25 8.18
CA LYS A 186 18.42 -14.53 9.61
C LYS A 186 17.07 -15.13 9.95
N ASP A 187 16.01 -14.72 9.26
CA ASP A 187 14.64 -15.18 9.48
C ASP A 187 14.02 -15.68 8.18
N LYS A 188 14.42 -16.90 7.78
CA LYS A 188 13.93 -17.56 6.56
C LYS A 188 12.42 -17.82 6.71
N GLY A 189 11.60 -17.18 5.89
CA GLY A 189 10.13 -17.20 6.04
C GLY A 189 9.57 -16.07 6.91
N GLY A 190 10.44 -15.19 7.39
CA GLY A 190 10.08 -14.00 8.14
C GLY A 190 9.45 -12.90 7.29
N ARG A 191 9.32 -11.70 7.88
CA ARG A 191 8.64 -10.57 7.23
C ARG A 191 9.24 -10.21 5.86
N GLN A 192 10.56 -10.27 5.72
CA GLN A 192 11.20 -9.93 4.44
C GLN A 192 10.71 -10.79 3.27
N LEU A 193 10.34 -12.05 3.52
CA LEU A 193 9.78 -12.92 2.48
C LEU A 193 8.42 -12.43 1.97
N ASN A 194 7.61 -11.78 2.81
CA ASN A 194 6.28 -11.29 2.44
C ASN A 194 6.32 -10.16 1.39
N ILE A 195 7.47 -9.53 1.14
CA ILE A 195 7.64 -8.60 -0.01
C ILE A 195 7.82 -9.38 -1.30
N VAL A 196 8.57 -10.49 -1.23
CA VAL A 196 9.04 -11.23 -2.39
C VAL A 196 8.02 -12.27 -2.85
N ILE A 197 7.31 -12.90 -1.92
CA ILE A 197 6.33 -13.96 -2.19
C ILE A 197 5.15 -13.78 -1.23
N ARG A 198 3.96 -13.53 -1.78
CA ARG A 198 2.74 -13.37 -0.99
C ARG A 198 1.68 -14.40 -1.39
N GLY A 199 1.98 -15.67 -1.11
CA GLY A 199 1.02 -16.76 -1.20
C GLY A 199 0.59 -17.09 -2.65
N PHE A 200 -0.69 -17.46 -2.80
CA PHE A 200 -1.24 -18.05 -4.03
C PHE A 200 -1.48 -17.04 -5.17
N ASP A 201 -1.43 -15.73 -4.91
CA ASP A 201 -1.66 -14.66 -5.90
C ASP A 201 -0.39 -14.26 -6.68
N LEU A 202 0.67 -15.09 -6.62
CA LEU A 202 1.92 -14.81 -7.31
C LEU A 202 1.67 -14.63 -8.82
N PHE A 203 2.11 -13.48 -9.35
CA PHE A 203 1.95 -13.07 -10.75
C PHE A 203 0.49 -13.00 -11.25
N ALA A 204 -0.48 -12.98 -10.34
CA ALA A 204 -1.90 -13.01 -10.69
C ALA A 204 -2.33 -11.80 -11.54
N ASP A 205 -1.70 -10.64 -11.38
CA ASP A 205 -2.03 -9.44 -12.17
C ASP A 205 -1.57 -9.55 -13.63
N PHE A 206 -0.72 -10.53 -13.98
CA PHE A 206 -0.40 -10.89 -15.36
C PHE A 206 -1.29 -12.05 -15.84
N TYR A 207 -1.27 -13.17 -15.10
CA TYR A 207 -1.93 -14.40 -15.54
C TYR A 207 -3.45 -14.29 -15.64
N ASN A 208 -4.10 -13.59 -14.72
CA ASN A 208 -5.54 -13.38 -14.82
C ASN A 208 -5.90 -12.56 -16.07
N GLN A 209 -5.06 -11.61 -16.47
CA GLN A 209 -5.33 -10.80 -17.66
C GLN A 209 -5.24 -11.63 -18.94
N LEU A 210 -4.32 -12.61 -19.00
CA LEU A 210 -4.25 -13.57 -20.11
C LEU A 210 -5.52 -14.41 -20.22
N ARG A 211 -6.08 -14.84 -19.07
CA ARG A 211 -7.36 -15.58 -19.01
C ARG A 211 -8.50 -14.71 -19.54
N TYR A 212 -8.64 -13.50 -18.99
CA TYR A 212 -9.74 -12.59 -19.35
C TYR A 212 -9.73 -12.21 -20.84
N VAL A 213 -8.56 -12.02 -21.44
CA VAL A 213 -8.44 -11.57 -22.84
C VAL A 213 -8.43 -12.68 -23.88
N SER A 214 -8.26 -13.93 -23.47
CA SER A 214 -8.06 -15.06 -24.39
C SER A 214 -9.17 -15.22 -25.43
N GLU A 215 -10.44 -15.00 -25.05
CA GLU A 215 -11.57 -15.09 -25.96
C GLU A 215 -11.98 -13.76 -26.63
N ARG A 216 -11.24 -12.68 -26.36
CA ARG A 216 -11.57 -11.30 -26.81
C ARG A 216 -12.96 -10.81 -26.37
N ASP A 217 -13.41 -11.26 -25.21
CA ASP A 217 -14.70 -10.89 -24.60
C ASP A 217 -14.55 -10.37 -23.17
N VAL A 218 -13.59 -9.44 -23.02
CA VAL A 218 -13.00 -9.15 -21.70
C VAL A 218 -13.99 -8.56 -20.72
N TYR A 219 -14.82 -7.61 -21.18
CA TYR A 219 -15.66 -6.84 -20.27
C TYR A 219 -16.88 -7.64 -19.75
N PHE A 220 -17.25 -8.72 -20.45
CA PHE A 220 -18.33 -9.63 -20.07
C PHE A 220 -17.84 -10.95 -19.44
N ASP A 221 -16.53 -11.21 -19.48
CA ASP A 221 -15.91 -12.37 -18.81
C ASP A 221 -16.19 -12.35 -17.29
N THR A 222 -16.72 -13.45 -16.76
CA THR A 222 -17.11 -13.55 -15.34
C THR A 222 -16.03 -14.17 -14.45
N ILE A 223 -14.87 -14.57 -14.99
CA ILE A 223 -13.80 -15.20 -14.20
C ILE A 223 -13.31 -14.24 -13.12
N ASN A 224 -13.34 -14.65 -11.85
CA ASN A 224 -13.02 -13.80 -10.69
C ASN A 224 -13.91 -12.54 -10.57
N GLY A 225 -15.08 -12.48 -11.22
CA GLY A 225 -15.98 -11.32 -11.16
C GLY A 225 -15.70 -10.23 -12.20
N LEU A 226 -16.73 -9.46 -12.52
CA LEU A 226 -16.70 -8.38 -13.52
C LEU A 226 -15.91 -7.16 -13.03
N GLU A 227 -15.90 -6.92 -11.72
CA GLU A 227 -15.17 -5.85 -11.07
C GLU A 227 -13.65 -5.91 -11.29
N ASN A 228 -13.11 -7.04 -11.74
CA ASN A 228 -11.68 -7.20 -12.01
C ASN A 228 -11.28 -6.82 -13.46
N LYS A 229 -12.23 -6.43 -14.33
CA LYS A 229 -11.97 -6.00 -15.73
C LYS A 229 -12.08 -4.50 -15.89
N ILE A 230 -11.15 -3.83 -15.23
CA ILE A 230 -11.08 -2.37 -15.11
C ILE A 230 -9.97 -1.73 -15.94
N TYR A 231 -9.24 -2.51 -16.72
CA TYR A 231 -8.22 -1.95 -17.59
C TYR A 231 -8.84 -1.39 -18.87
N LEU A 232 -8.20 -0.33 -19.38
CA LEU A 232 -8.53 0.23 -20.67
C LEU A 232 -8.17 -0.79 -21.78
N PRO A 233 -8.89 -0.78 -22.90
CA PRO A 233 -8.83 -1.85 -23.90
C PRO A 233 -7.43 -2.03 -24.53
N PHE A 234 -6.63 -0.96 -24.61
CA PHE A 234 -5.25 -1.06 -25.08
C PHE A 234 -4.36 -1.95 -24.20
N ALA A 235 -4.54 -1.90 -22.87
CA ALA A 235 -3.80 -2.78 -21.97
C ALA A 235 -4.11 -4.26 -22.25
N PHE A 236 -5.39 -4.57 -22.48
CA PHE A 236 -5.82 -5.91 -22.87
C PHE A 236 -5.25 -6.33 -24.22
N MET A 237 -5.15 -5.44 -25.22
CA MET A 237 -4.46 -5.77 -26.48
C MET A 237 -2.98 -6.16 -26.27
N ILE A 238 -2.28 -5.52 -25.32
CA ILE A 238 -0.89 -5.93 -24.99
C ILE A 238 -0.89 -7.33 -24.38
N PHE A 239 -1.77 -7.61 -23.41
CA PHE A 239 -1.89 -8.96 -22.83
C PHE A 239 -2.31 -10.00 -23.88
N TYR A 240 -3.11 -9.61 -24.87
CA TYR A 240 -3.58 -10.51 -25.92
C TYR A 240 -2.42 -11.14 -26.70
N LEU A 241 -1.35 -10.38 -26.97
CA LEU A 241 -0.14 -10.88 -27.64
C LEU A 241 0.51 -12.07 -26.93
N PHE A 242 0.34 -12.17 -25.61
CA PHE A 242 0.82 -13.30 -24.81
C PHE A 242 -0.27 -14.36 -24.63
N SER A 243 -1.54 -13.96 -24.64
CA SER A 243 -2.67 -14.88 -24.50
C SER A 243 -2.81 -15.87 -25.66
N ILE A 244 -2.32 -15.55 -26.86
CA ILE A 244 -2.39 -16.45 -28.02
C ILE A 244 -1.53 -17.70 -27.89
N LEU A 245 -0.58 -17.71 -26.95
CA LEU A 245 0.40 -18.79 -26.82
C LEU A 245 -0.22 -20.09 -26.29
N LYS A 246 -1.37 -20.00 -25.61
CA LYS A 246 -2.15 -21.14 -25.08
C LYS A 246 -3.62 -20.79 -24.92
N ASN A 247 -4.45 -21.83 -24.73
CA ASN A 247 -5.86 -21.65 -24.40
C ASN A 247 -6.05 -21.32 -22.90
N TYR A 248 -5.73 -20.08 -22.52
CA TYR A 248 -5.81 -19.62 -21.13
C TYR A 248 -7.23 -19.54 -20.56
N ALA A 249 -8.27 -19.38 -21.38
CA ALA A 249 -9.68 -19.40 -20.94
C ALA A 249 -10.01 -20.66 -20.13
N SER A 250 -9.46 -21.80 -20.56
CA SER A 250 -9.71 -23.10 -19.94
C SER A 250 -8.85 -23.40 -18.70
N MET A 251 -7.86 -22.55 -18.41
CA MET A 251 -6.87 -22.81 -17.36
C MET A 251 -7.27 -22.15 -16.03
N SER A 252 -7.08 -22.89 -14.93
CA SER A 252 -7.08 -22.32 -13.59
C SER A 252 -5.81 -21.48 -13.37
N LEU A 253 -5.84 -20.55 -12.41
CA LEU A 253 -4.66 -19.75 -12.06
C LEU A 253 -3.45 -20.64 -11.69
N HIS A 254 -3.70 -21.72 -10.93
CA HIS A 254 -2.67 -22.68 -10.54
C HIS A 254 -2.02 -23.37 -11.74
N ASN A 255 -2.81 -23.76 -12.74
CA ASN A 255 -2.31 -24.42 -13.94
C ASN A 255 -1.43 -23.47 -14.77
N ILE A 256 -1.77 -22.17 -14.83
CA ILE A 256 -0.97 -21.17 -15.54
C ILE A 256 0.34 -20.91 -14.79
N GLN A 257 0.29 -20.81 -13.47
CA GLN A 257 1.48 -20.57 -12.64
C GLN A 257 2.53 -21.67 -12.75
N THR A 258 2.11 -22.91 -13.00
CA THR A 258 3.02 -24.07 -13.16
C THR A 258 3.41 -24.33 -14.62
N ASP A 259 2.83 -23.60 -15.58
CA ASP A 259 3.08 -23.81 -17.00
C ASP A 259 4.36 -23.09 -17.48
N PRO A 260 5.30 -23.79 -18.15
CA PRO A 260 6.56 -23.18 -18.59
C PRO A 260 6.41 -22.04 -19.60
N ILE A 261 5.47 -22.15 -20.55
CA ILE A 261 5.24 -21.14 -21.61
C ILE A 261 4.68 -19.86 -20.98
N SER A 262 3.77 -20.01 -20.03
CA SER A 262 3.19 -18.92 -19.26
C SER A 262 4.26 -18.16 -18.47
N ASN A 263 5.13 -18.89 -17.77
CA ASN A 263 6.24 -18.31 -17.02
C ASN A 263 7.27 -17.62 -17.93
N MET A 264 7.60 -18.20 -19.09
CA MET A 264 8.46 -17.53 -20.08
C MET A 264 7.85 -16.22 -20.57
N SER A 265 6.55 -16.21 -20.85
CA SER A 265 5.80 -15.01 -21.28
C SER A 265 5.84 -13.91 -20.23
N LEU A 266 5.64 -14.26 -18.96
CA LEU A 266 5.78 -13.34 -17.83
C LEU A 266 7.19 -12.75 -17.76
N VAL A 267 8.23 -13.58 -17.87
CA VAL A 267 9.63 -13.11 -17.80
C VAL A 267 9.93 -12.12 -18.93
N ILE A 268 9.50 -12.40 -20.16
CA ILE A 268 9.68 -11.49 -21.30
C ILE A 268 8.95 -10.17 -21.04
N PHE A 269 7.66 -10.25 -20.66
CA PHE A 269 6.84 -9.09 -20.35
C PHE A 269 7.49 -8.21 -19.27
N MET A 270 7.87 -8.79 -18.15
CA MET A 270 8.49 -8.04 -17.05
C MET A 270 9.85 -7.46 -17.44
N SER A 271 10.68 -8.22 -18.18
CA SER A 271 12.01 -7.77 -18.60
C SER A 271 11.97 -6.55 -19.53
N ILE A 272 11.00 -6.49 -20.44
CA ILE A 272 10.79 -5.32 -21.32
C ILE A 272 10.48 -4.08 -20.48
N GLY A 273 9.51 -4.17 -19.57
CA GLY A 273 9.15 -3.07 -18.69
C GLY A 273 10.31 -2.59 -17.81
N ILE A 274 11.07 -3.53 -17.23
CA ILE A 274 12.26 -3.24 -16.40
C ILE A 274 13.33 -2.54 -17.23
N LEU A 275 13.67 -3.08 -18.41
CA LEU A 275 14.70 -2.52 -19.28
C LEU A 275 14.34 -1.09 -19.72
N LEU A 276 13.11 -0.87 -20.17
CA LEU A 276 12.63 0.46 -20.55
C LEU A 276 12.71 1.45 -19.39
N LEU A 277 12.30 1.04 -18.19
CA LEU A 277 12.37 1.88 -16.99
C LEU A 277 13.82 2.21 -16.61
N ILE A 278 14.74 1.24 -16.59
CA ILE A 278 16.15 1.49 -16.25
C ILE A 278 16.79 2.44 -17.28
N LEU A 279 16.55 2.20 -18.57
CA LEU A 279 17.11 3.05 -19.64
C LEU A 279 16.55 4.47 -19.59
N SER A 280 15.25 4.64 -19.31
CA SER A 280 14.64 5.96 -19.18
C SER A 280 15.14 6.70 -17.95
N LEU A 281 15.25 6.04 -16.79
CA LEU A 281 15.78 6.64 -15.56
C LEU A 281 17.25 7.04 -15.71
N LYS A 282 18.07 6.19 -16.36
CA LYS A 282 19.45 6.53 -16.72
C LYS A 282 19.51 7.77 -17.60
N LYS A 283 18.67 7.85 -18.64
CA LYS A 283 18.63 9.01 -19.55
C LYS A 283 18.13 10.28 -18.85
N LEU A 284 17.18 10.15 -17.91
CA LEU A 284 16.65 11.27 -17.14
C LEU A 284 17.68 11.83 -16.16
N TYR A 285 18.56 10.98 -15.64
CA TYR A 285 19.68 11.39 -14.79
C TYR A 285 20.77 12.05 -15.65
N ASN A 286 20.80 13.38 -15.65
CA ASN A 286 21.61 14.17 -16.58
C ASN A 286 23.12 14.26 -16.22
N LYS A 287 23.55 13.67 -15.09
CA LYS A 287 24.95 13.64 -14.66
C LYS A 287 25.59 12.31 -15.04
N LYS A 288 26.89 12.31 -15.39
CA LYS A 288 27.61 11.07 -15.73
C LYS A 288 27.87 10.18 -14.51
N GLU A 289 28.25 10.81 -13.40
CA GLU A 289 28.50 10.15 -12.12
C GLU A 289 27.26 9.37 -11.68
N TYR A 290 27.40 8.12 -11.24
CA TYR A 290 26.27 7.34 -10.70
C TYR A 290 25.10 7.02 -11.65
N SER A 291 25.18 7.41 -12.92
CA SER A 291 24.12 7.19 -13.93
C SER A 291 23.69 5.74 -14.11
N TYR A 292 24.58 4.78 -13.80
CA TYR A 292 24.26 3.34 -13.79
C TYR A 292 23.86 2.82 -12.42
N ILE A 293 24.53 3.28 -11.36
CA ILE A 293 24.35 2.72 -10.01
C ILE A 293 23.00 3.12 -9.40
N ILE A 294 22.52 4.34 -9.63
CA ILE A 294 21.23 4.78 -9.07
C ILE A 294 20.08 3.95 -9.66
N PRO A 295 19.91 3.82 -11.01
CA PRO A 295 18.89 2.95 -11.57
C PRO A 295 19.03 1.48 -11.14
N ALA A 296 20.26 0.96 -11.01
CA ALA A 296 20.50 -0.40 -10.55
C ALA A 296 20.05 -0.61 -9.09
N LEU A 297 20.29 0.34 -8.19
CA LEU A 297 19.80 0.28 -6.81
C LEU A 297 18.28 0.41 -6.73
N LEU A 298 17.68 1.29 -7.56
CA LEU A 298 16.22 1.43 -7.67
C LEU A 298 15.56 0.12 -8.12
N PHE A 299 16.24 -0.77 -8.84
CA PHE A 299 15.70 -2.09 -9.18
C PHE A 299 15.50 -3.00 -7.95
N MET A 300 16.29 -2.82 -6.89
CA MET A 300 16.25 -3.65 -5.67
C MET A 300 15.34 -3.10 -4.57
N THR A 301 14.39 -2.24 -4.91
CA THR A 301 13.51 -1.54 -3.96
C THR A 301 12.13 -2.20 -3.87
N THR A 302 11.40 -1.94 -2.78
CA THR A 302 10.08 -2.56 -2.56
C THR A 302 9.10 -2.34 -3.73
N PRO A 303 8.94 -1.13 -4.31
CA PRO A 303 7.97 -0.93 -5.39
C PRO A 303 8.25 -1.80 -6.62
N VAL A 304 9.51 -2.01 -7.00
CA VAL A 304 9.88 -2.92 -8.10
C VAL A 304 9.64 -4.37 -7.72
N ILE A 305 10.10 -4.81 -6.55
CA ILE A 305 9.93 -6.20 -6.09
C ILE A 305 8.45 -6.58 -6.05
N LEU A 306 7.59 -5.73 -5.48
CA LEU A 306 6.14 -5.96 -5.45
C LEU A 306 5.49 -5.94 -6.82
N THR A 307 5.98 -5.09 -7.73
CA THR A 307 5.47 -5.07 -9.10
C THR A 307 5.81 -6.36 -9.84
N ILE A 308 7.01 -6.90 -9.63
CA ILE A 308 7.43 -8.20 -10.15
C ILE A 308 6.60 -9.32 -9.52
N GLU A 309 6.50 -9.36 -8.18
CA GLU A 309 5.71 -10.35 -7.45
C GLU A 309 4.25 -10.42 -7.93
N ARG A 310 3.65 -9.27 -8.25
CA ARG A 310 2.29 -9.21 -8.81
C ARG A 310 2.21 -9.50 -10.30
N GLY A 311 3.28 -9.30 -11.06
CA GLY A 311 3.26 -9.30 -12.53
C GLY A 311 2.51 -8.10 -13.11
N ASN A 312 2.52 -6.95 -12.42
CA ASN A 312 1.63 -5.84 -12.77
C ASN A 312 2.17 -4.99 -13.94
N ILE A 313 1.29 -4.64 -14.88
CA ILE A 313 1.61 -3.79 -16.05
C ILE A 313 2.12 -2.38 -15.69
N ILE A 314 1.95 -1.95 -14.44
CA ILE A 314 2.37 -0.62 -14.00
C ILE A 314 3.86 -0.33 -14.23
N ILE A 315 4.73 -1.34 -14.28
CA ILE A 315 6.14 -1.13 -14.61
C ILE A 315 6.32 -0.55 -16.01
N HIS A 316 5.52 -1.01 -16.99
CA HIS A 316 5.49 -0.47 -18.35
C HIS A 316 4.90 0.94 -18.33
N THR A 317 3.85 1.16 -17.55
CA THR A 317 3.22 2.49 -17.41
C THR A 317 4.23 3.52 -16.87
N ALA A 318 4.97 3.18 -15.82
CA ALA A 318 6.00 4.02 -15.23
C ALA A 318 7.17 4.25 -16.20
N ALA A 319 7.58 3.22 -16.96
CA ALA A 319 8.60 3.35 -18.00
C ALA A 319 8.19 4.37 -19.07
N PHE A 320 6.99 4.23 -19.65
CA PHE A 320 6.50 5.16 -20.67
C PHE A 320 6.30 6.58 -20.14
N ALA A 321 5.80 6.74 -18.91
CA ALA A 321 5.73 8.06 -18.26
C ALA A 321 7.12 8.68 -18.06
N SER A 322 8.12 7.87 -17.68
CA SER A 322 9.51 8.32 -17.56
C SER A 322 10.12 8.67 -18.92
N ILE A 323 9.85 7.92 -19.98
CA ILE A 323 10.30 8.23 -21.35
C ILE A 323 9.71 9.56 -21.83
N PHE A 324 8.41 9.81 -21.55
CA PHE A 324 7.81 11.12 -21.83
C PHE A 324 8.61 12.24 -21.16
N LEU A 325 8.90 12.13 -19.86
CA LEU A 325 9.67 13.12 -19.11
C LEU A 325 11.10 13.33 -19.65
N CYS A 326 11.72 12.30 -20.23
CA CYS A 326 13.03 12.41 -20.86
C CYS A 326 13.00 13.17 -22.20
N LEU A 327 11.95 12.98 -22.99
CA LEU A 327 11.99 13.32 -24.42
C LEU A 327 11.12 14.53 -24.79
N TYR A 328 10.10 14.87 -23.99
CA TYR A 328 9.14 15.89 -24.42
C TYR A 328 9.79 17.26 -24.62
N ARG A 329 10.86 17.59 -23.86
CA ARG A 329 11.68 18.81 -23.99
C ARG A 329 12.86 18.67 -24.96
N SER A 330 12.97 17.57 -25.69
CA SER A 330 14.06 17.40 -26.66
C SER A 330 14.00 18.46 -27.76
N GLU A 331 15.15 18.90 -28.26
CA GLU A 331 15.25 19.81 -29.41
C GLU A 331 14.74 19.15 -30.70
N LYS A 332 14.77 17.81 -30.76
CA LYS A 332 14.41 17.04 -31.95
C LYS A 332 12.91 16.75 -31.97
N ARG A 333 12.21 17.22 -33.01
CA ARG A 333 10.76 17.06 -33.13
C ARG A 333 10.28 15.61 -33.06
N TYR A 334 11.01 14.66 -33.66
CA TYR A 334 10.61 13.25 -33.62
C TYR A 334 10.67 12.68 -32.18
N GLU A 335 11.63 13.11 -31.35
CA GLU A 335 11.71 12.68 -29.95
C GLU A 335 10.54 13.24 -29.13
N GLN A 336 10.14 14.48 -29.40
CA GLN A 336 8.95 15.06 -28.78
C GLN A 336 7.68 14.29 -29.16
N ILE A 337 7.52 13.89 -30.43
CA ILE A 337 6.40 13.06 -30.88
C ILE A 337 6.42 11.69 -30.19
N ILE A 338 7.59 11.04 -30.10
CA ILE A 338 7.75 9.79 -29.33
C ILE A 338 7.32 10.00 -27.88
N ALA A 339 7.68 11.13 -27.26
CA ALA A 339 7.25 11.46 -25.90
C ALA A 339 5.72 11.50 -25.79
N LEU A 340 5.04 12.17 -26.73
CA LEU A 340 3.57 12.25 -26.74
C LEU A 340 2.93 10.87 -26.93
N ILE A 341 3.51 10.01 -27.78
CA ILE A 341 3.08 8.62 -27.96
C ILE A 341 3.27 7.85 -26.64
N CYS A 342 4.41 7.97 -25.97
CA CYS A 342 4.66 7.32 -24.70
C CYS A 342 3.68 7.81 -23.60
N LEU A 343 3.36 9.10 -23.55
CA LEU A 343 2.34 9.62 -22.64
C LEU A 343 0.95 9.03 -22.94
N GLY A 344 0.57 8.94 -24.22
CA GLY A 344 -0.67 8.31 -24.64
C GLY A 344 -0.74 6.83 -24.28
N ILE A 345 0.34 6.08 -24.53
CA ILE A 345 0.47 4.68 -24.12
C ILE A 345 0.36 4.56 -22.60
N ALA A 346 1.14 5.31 -21.82
CA ALA A 346 1.08 5.26 -20.36
C ALA A 346 -0.36 5.51 -19.85
N SER A 347 -1.04 6.51 -20.42
CA SER A 347 -2.42 6.88 -20.08
C SER A 347 -3.44 5.80 -20.49
N ALA A 348 -3.20 5.11 -21.60
CA ALA A 348 -4.02 3.99 -22.06
C ALA A 348 -3.75 2.69 -21.29
N LEU A 349 -2.62 2.55 -20.59
CA LEU A 349 -2.35 1.44 -19.68
C LEU A 349 -2.96 1.67 -18.30
N LYS A 350 -2.80 2.89 -17.76
CA LYS A 350 -3.51 3.37 -16.57
C LYS A 350 -3.82 4.84 -16.80
N ILE A 351 -5.01 5.30 -16.44
CA ILE A 351 -5.46 6.66 -16.80
C ILE A 351 -4.62 7.80 -16.19
N TYR A 352 -4.05 7.61 -15.01
CA TYR A 352 -3.45 8.68 -14.21
C TYR A 352 -2.29 9.46 -14.86
N PRO A 353 -1.33 8.86 -15.59
CA PRO A 353 -0.25 9.57 -16.27
C PRO A 353 -0.70 10.70 -17.20
N VAL A 354 -1.96 10.71 -17.67
CA VAL A 354 -2.50 11.78 -18.54
C VAL A 354 -2.30 13.18 -17.97
N ILE A 355 -2.25 13.29 -16.64
CA ILE A 355 -1.99 14.55 -15.92
C ILE A 355 -0.62 15.15 -16.22
N LEU A 356 0.36 14.37 -16.67
CA LEU A 356 1.65 14.90 -17.14
C LEU A 356 1.49 15.81 -18.36
N GLY A 357 0.36 15.73 -19.08
CA GLY A 357 -0.01 16.68 -20.12
C GLY A 357 -0.10 18.13 -19.63
N PHE A 358 -0.33 18.35 -18.31
CA PHE A 358 -0.26 19.71 -17.73
C PHE A 358 1.14 20.32 -17.84
N LEU A 359 2.22 19.55 -17.95
CA LEU A 359 3.56 20.09 -18.22
C LEU A 359 3.65 20.76 -19.60
N LEU A 360 2.96 20.21 -20.61
CA LEU A 360 2.86 20.85 -21.93
C LEU A 360 2.06 22.16 -21.85
N LEU A 361 1.03 22.19 -21.00
CA LEU A 361 0.22 23.40 -20.78
C LEU A 361 1.02 24.49 -20.07
N GLN A 362 1.82 24.12 -19.08
CA GLN A 362 2.76 25.03 -18.41
C GLN A 362 3.75 25.67 -19.39
N GLU A 363 4.15 24.93 -20.43
CA GLU A 363 5.03 25.42 -21.52
C GLU A 363 4.28 26.05 -22.69
N LYS A 364 2.95 26.20 -22.61
CA LYS A 364 2.09 26.75 -23.66
C LYS A 364 2.20 26.00 -25.00
N ARG A 365 2.50 24.69 -24.96
CA ARG A 365 2.65 23.83 -26.15
C ARG A 365 1.32 23.28 -26.63
N TYR A 366 0.40 24.17 -26.99
CA TYR A 366 -0.99 23.82 -27.34
C TYR A 366 -1.11 22.82 -28.49
N LYS A 367 -0.25 22.93 -29.52
CA LYS A 367 -0.22 21.98 -30.64
C LYS A 367 0.12 20.56 -30.17
N ASP A 368 1.09 20.43 -29.27
CA ASP A 368 1.50 19.13 -28.73
C ASP A 368 0.43 18.56 -27.79
N ILE A 369 -0.32 19.40 -27.08
CA ILE A 369 -1.49 18.97 -26.30
C ILE A 369 -2.54 18.36 -27.22
N ILE A 370 -2.88 19.02 -28.33
CA ILE A 370 -3.87 18.50 -29.29
C ILE A 370 -3.39 17.17 -29.87
N ILE A 371 -2.14 17.10 -30.33
CA ILE A 371 -1.56 15.87 -30.89
C ILE A 371 -1.56 14.75 -29.85
N GLY A 372 -1.09 15.02 -28.64
CA GLY A 372 -1.06 14.04 -27.54
C GLY A 372 -2.46 13.58 -27.14
N ALA A 373 -3.44 14.50 -27.12
CA ALA A 373 -4.84 14.16 -26.85
C ALA A 373 -5.40 13.24 -27.94
N LEU A 374 -5.19 13.56 -29.22
CA LEU A 374 -5.65 12.71 -30.33
C LEU A 374 -5.01 11.31 -30.26
N ILE A 375 -3.72 11.21 -30.00
CA ILE A 375 -3.03 9.92 -29.83
C ILE A 375 -3.61 9.15 -28.64
N THR A 376 -3.81 9.81 -27.50
CA THR A 376 -4.35 9.17 -26.29
C THR A 376 -5.78 8.70 -26.52
N LEU A 377 -6.64 9.52 -27.11
CA LEU A 377 -8.03 9.17 -27.44
C LEU A 377 -8.06 7.99 -28.41
N ALA A 378 -7.20 7.99 -29.44
CA ALA A 378 -7.10 6.86 -30.37
C ALA A 378 -6.71 5.56 -29.65
N LEU A 379 -5.69 5.60 -28.78
CA LEU A 379 -5.27 4.45 -27.98
C LEU A 379 -6.32 4.01 -26.95
N VAL A 380 -7.16 4.91 -26.44
CA VAL A 380 -8.21 4.56 -25.49
C VAL A 380 -9.43 3.95 -26.19
N PHE A 381 -9.87 4.55 -27.30
CA PHE A 381 -11.17 4.23 -27.91
C PHE A 381 -11.07 3.24 -29.07
N LEU A 382 -10.08 3.33 -29.96
CA LEU A 382 -9.99 2.42 -31.10
C LEU A 382 -9.85 0.94 -30.68
N PRO A 383 -9.11 0.60 -29.61
CA PRO A 383 -9.02 -0.78 -29.16
C PRO A 383 -10.33 -1.44 -28.73
N PHE A 384 -11.42 -0.70 -28.46
CA PHE A 384 -12.71 -1.34 -28.20
C PHE A 384 -13.23 -2.14 -29.40
N PHE A 385 -12.91 -1.75 -30.63
CA PHE A 385 -13.27 -2.49 -31.84
C PHE A 385 -12.55 -3.85 -31.95
N PHE A 386 -11.50 -4.07 -31.17
CA PHE A 386 -10.80 -5.36 -31.13
C PHE A 386 -11.64 -6.46 -30.46
N PHE A 387 -12.56 -6.10 -29.55
CA PHE A 387 -13.43 -7.02 -28.83
C PHE A 387 -14.78 -7.17 -29.55
N ASN A 388 -14.77 -7.98 -30.61
CA ASN A 388 -15.83 -8.01 -31.63
C ASN A 388 -17.04 -8.90 -31.30
N LYS A 389 -17.11 -9.52 -30.11
CA LYS A 389 -18.32 -10.27 -29.68
C LYS A 389 -19.49 -9.34 -29.35
N HIS A 390 -19.19 -8.09 -29.00
CA HIS A 390 -20.16 -7.04 -28.67
C HIS A 390 -19.87 -5.78 -29.47
N SER A 391 -20.86 -4.91 -29.59
CA SER A 391 -20.68 -3.59 -30.21
C SER A 391 -19.73 -2.72 -29.36
N PHE A 392 -19.19 -1.66 -29.98
CA PHE A 392 -18.37 -0.67 -29.28
C PHE A 392 -19.09 -0.10 -28.04
N LEU A 393 -20.37 0.26 -28.19
CA LEU A 393 -21.16 0.86 -27.12
C LEU A 393 -21.37 -0.11 -25.96
N GLU A 394 -21.70 -1.37 -26.24
CA GLU A 394 -21.87 -2.40 -25.20
C GLU A 394 -20.58 -2.62 -24.42
N ASN A 395 -19.44 -2.81 -25.10
CA ASN A 395 -18.15 -2.96 -24.43
C ASN A 395 -17.78 -1.73 -23.58
N PHE A 396 -17.98 -0.53 -24.12
CA PHE A 396 -17.69 0.71 -23.41
C PHE A 396 -18.60 0.89 -22.18
N THR A 397 -19.91 0.65 -22.32
CA THR A 397 -20.86 0.72 -21.21
C THR A 397 -20.51 -0.31 -20.14
N GLN A 398 -20.21 -1.55 -20.53
CA GLN A 398 -19.84 -2.61 -19.59
C GLN A 398 -18.53 -2.29 -18.86
N PHE A 399 -17.53 -1.71 -19.54
CA PHE A 399 -16.31 -1.22 -18.90
C PHE A 399 -16.61 -0.19 -17.80
N ILE A 400 -17.50 0.78 -18.04
CA ILE A 400 -17.91 1.77 -17.03
C ILE A 400 -18.62 1.11 -15.85
N LEU A 401 -19.50 0.12 -16.10
CA LEU A 401 -20.15 -0.65 -15.05
C LEU A 401 -19.13 -1.43 -14.20
N ASN A 402 -18.17 -2.09 -14.82
CA ASN A 402 -17.10 -2.82 -14.13
C ASN A 402 -16.26 -1.89 -13.25
N MET A 403 -15.93 -0.68 -13.72
CA MET A 403 -15.23 0.35 -12.94
C MET A 403 -16.03 0.78 -11.70
N LYS A 404 -17.35 0.92 -11.83
CA LYS A 404 -18.23 1.25 -10.71
C LYS A 404 -18.25 0.13 -9.68
N LEU A 405 -18.45 -1.12 -10.13
CA LEU A 405 -18.41 -2.31 -9.27
C LEU A 405 -17.07 -2.43 -8.53
N PHE A 406 -15.95 -2.17 -9.21
CA PHE A 406 -14.63 -2.17 -8.57
C PHE A 406 -14.53 -1.14 -7.45
N SER A 407 -14.99 0.09 -7.68
CA SER A 407 -14.98 1.12 -6.64
C SER A 407 -15.83 0.75 -5.43
N GLU A 408 -16.94 0.01 -5.63
CA GLU A 408 -17.84 -0.45 -4.57
C GLU A 408 -17.24 -1.64 -3.79
N SER A 409 -16.71 -2.64 -4.49
CA SER A 409 -16.11 -3.83 -3.88
C SER A 409 -14.85 -3.56 -3.07
N TYR A 410 -14.02 -2.59 -3.50
CA TYR A 410 -12.70 -2.39 -2.93
C TYR A 410 -12.55 -1.16 -2.01
N GLY A 411 -13.45 -0.17 -2.10
CA GLY A 411 -13.44 1.03 -1.23
C GLY A 411 -12.11 1.81 -1.21
N ILE A 412 -11.86 2.57 -0.14
CA ILE A 412 -10.56 3.21 0.12
C ILE A 412 -9.56 2.18 0.65
N ARG A 413 -8.49 1.95 -0.11
CA ARG A 413 -7.41 1.01 0.23
C ARG A 413 -6.11 1.71 0.59
N TYR A 414 -5.88 2.91 0.06
CA TYR A 414 -4.58 3.58 0.10
C TYR A 414 -4.69 5.10 0.28
N GLY A 415 -3.51 5.69 0.49
CA GLY A 415 -3.28 7.12 0.45
C GLY A 415 -3.84 7.89 1.65
N VAL A 416 -3.79 9.23 1.56
CA VAL A 416 -4.30 10.15 2.59
C VAL A 416 -5.78 9.86 2.91
N SER A 417 -6.57 9.46 1.92
CA SER A 417 -7.98 9.07 2.12
C SER A 417 -8.14 7.94 3.15
N LEU A 418 -7.22 6.98 3.21
CA LEU A 418 -7.28 5.89 4.18
C LEU A 418 -7.11 6.41 5.62
N PHE A 419 -6.22 7.39 5.80
CA PHE A 419 -6.00 8.01 7.11
C PHE A 419 -7.15 8.91 7.51
N ILE A 420 -7.70 9.70 6.59
CA ILE A 420 -8.89 10.53 6.84
C ILE A 420 -10.07 9.65 7.28
N TYR A 421 -10.33 8.58 6.51
CA TYR A 421 -11.38 7.62 6.81
C TYR A 421 -11.21 6.99 8.20
N LYS A 422 -10.00 6.51 8.52
CA LYS A 422 -9.73 5.81 9.80
C LYS A 422 -9.64 6.72 11.02
N LEU A 423 -9.06 7.91 10.91
CA LEU A 423 -8.83 8.79 12.06
C LEU A 423 -10.06 9.63 12.40
N GLY A 424 -10.85 10.02 11.41
CA GLY A 424 -11.98 10.91 11.63
C GLY A 424 -13.34 10.22 11.79
N ASN A 425 -13.40 8.88 11.69
CA ASN A 425 -14.66 8.13 11.56
C ASN A 425 -15.58 8.73 10.48
N TYR A 426 -14.99 9.31 9.43
CA TYR A 426 -15.73 9.93 8.34
C TYR A 426 -16.27 8.86 7.39
N SER A 427 -17.34 9.19 6.66
CA SER A 427 -17.79 8.34 5.56
C SER A 427 -16.76 8.27 4.44
N ASP A 428 -16.75 7.17 3.69
CA ASP A 428 -15.92 6.95 2.50
C ASP A 428 -16.04 8.12 1.50
N LEU A 429 -17.24 8.66 1.35
CA LEU A 429 -17.52 9.81 0.49
C LEU A 429 -16.74 11.07 0.91
N TYR A 430 -16.72 11.43 2.20
CA TYR A 430 -16.01 12.62 2.66
C TYR A 430 -14.49 12.51 2.44
N ALA A 431 -13.92 11.34 2.72
CA ALA A 431 -12.50 11.09 2.49
C ALA A 431 -12.14 11.21 1.00
N LYS A 432 -13.01 10.70 0.10
CA LYS A 432 -12.87 10.84 -1.36
C LYS A 432 -12.98 12.29 -1.85
N ILE A 433 -13.89 13.09 -1.27
CA ILE A 433 -14.02 14.51 -1.61
C ILE A 433 -12.76 15.29 -1.20
N ILE A 434 -12.26 15.10 0.02
CA ILE A 434 -11.07 15.81 0.51
C ILE A 434 -9.85 15.50 -0.34
N ILE A 435 -9.61 14.23 -0.67
CA ILE A 435 -8.46 13.86 -1.51
C ILE A 435 -8.57 14.46 -2.93
N PHE A 436 -9.77 14.52 -3.50
CA PHE A 436 -10.00 15.14 -4.80
C PHE A 436 -9.72 16.66 -4.78
N ILE A 437 -10.12 17.36 -3.72
CA ILE A 437 -9.77 18.76 -3.51
C ILE A 437 -8.25 18.94 -3.43
N LEU A 438 -7.55 18.08 -2.68
CA LEU A 438 -6.09 18.13 -2.60
C LEU A 438 -5.41 17.86 -3.96
N PHE A 439 -5.96 16.99 -4.80
CA PHE A 439 -5.49 16.78 -6.16
C PHE A 439 -5.64 18.02 -7.03
N ILE A 440 -6.79 18.70 -6.98
CA ILE A 440 -7.00 19.96 -7.71
C ILE A 440 -5.98 21.02 -7.24
N ILE A 441 -5.82 21.18 -5.92
CA ILE A 441 -4.85 22.10 -5.34
C ILE A 441 -3.44 21.76 -5.84
N SER A 442 -3.08 20.48 -5.91
CA SER A 442 -1.76 20.05 -6.38
C SER A 442 -1.54 20.35 -7.86
N ILE A 443 -2.55 20.14 -8.70
CA ILE A 443 -2.50 20.52 -10.12
C ILE A 443 -2.28 22.04 -10.24
N ILE A 444 -3.05 22.85 -9.52
CA ILE A 444 -2.91 24.32 -9.55
C ILE A 444 -1.51 24.74 -9.11
N TYR A 445 -1.04 24.24 -7.97
CA TYR A 445 0.26 24.63 -7.42
C TYR A 445 1.46 24.05 -8.21
N SER A 446 1.25 23.03 -9.04
CA SER A 446 2.27 22.56 -10.00
C SER A 446 2.67 23.64 -11.02
N PHE A 447 1.81 24.63 -11.32
CA PHE A 447 2.13 25.73 -12.23
C PHE A 447 3.09 26.76 -11.62
N VAL A 448 3.11 26.88 -10.29
CA VAL A 448 3.91 27.90 -9.57
C VAL A 448 5.09 27.31 -8.80
N ALA A 449 5.24 25.98 -8.75
CA ALA A 449 6.38 25.36 -8.09
C ALA A 449 7.70 25.77 -8.76
N ASN A 450 8.67 26.22 -7.96
CA ASN A 450 9.94 26.74 -8.46
C ASN A 450 10.83 25.66 -9.07
N GLU A 451 10.85 24.47 -8.47
CA GLU A 451 11.72 23.37 -8.91
C GLU A 451 10.97 22.37 -9.76
N TYR A 452 11.61 21.91 -10.84
CA TYR A 452 10.97 21.03 -11.81
C TYR A 452 10.54 19.68 -11.23
N TRP A 453 11.34 19.06 -10.36
CA TRP A 453 10.96 17.79 -9.71
C TRP A 453 9.71 17.96 -8.82
N LYS A 454 9.52 19.14 -8.21
CA LYS A 454 8.31 19.47 -7.42
C LYS A 454 7.08 19.59 -8.32
N LYS A 455 7.21 20.21 -9.51
CA LYS A 455 6.14 20.24 -10.52
C LYS A 455 5.68 18.83 -10.90
N VAL A 456 6.65 17.96 -11.21
CA VAL A 456 6.37 16.57 -11.61
C VAL A 456 5.77 15.78 -10.43
N LEU A 457 6.27 15.96 -9.20
CA LEU A 457 5.71 15.34 -8.01
C LEU A 457 4.25 15.74 -7.77
N LEU A 458 3.93 17.03 -7.80
CA LEU A 458 2.57 17.52 -7.58
C LEU A 458 1.56 16.99 -8.59
N LEU A 459 2.01 16.67 -9.82
CA LEU A 459 1.18 15.97 -10.80
C LEU A 459 1.13 14.48 -10.46
N MET A 460 2.26 13.78 -10.46
CA MET A 460 2.29 12.31 -10.38
C MET A 460 1.80 11.72 -9.04
N ILE A 461 1.80 12.50 -7.96
CA ILE A 461 1.28 12.04 -6.67
C ILE A 461 -0.17 11.60 -6.73
N ILE A 462 -0.95 12.13 -7.68
CA ILE A 462 -2.34 11.72 -7.93
C ILE A 462 -2.42 10.23 -8.28
N SER A 463 -1.42 9.72 -9.03
CA SER A 463 -1.33 8.29 -9.40
C SER A 463 -0.99 7.40 -8.20
N ILE A 464 -0.35 7.96 -7.17
CA ILE A 464 0.14 7.24 -5.99
C ILE A 464 -0.91 7.23 -4.89
N GLN A 465 -1.53 8.39 -4.65
CA GLN A 465 -2.45 8.66 -3.54
C GLN A 465 -3.92 8.42 -3.89
N SER A 466 -4.23 7.91 -5.09
CA SER A 466 -5.59 7.58 -5.47
C SER A 466 -6.19 6.51 -4.52
N PRO A 467 -7.47 6.61 -4.13
CA PRO A 467 -8.07 5.75 -3.10
C PRO A 467 -7.96 4.24 -3.33
N THR A 468 -7.96 3.81 -4.61
CA THR A 468 -8.04 2.40 -5.00
C THR A 468 -6.71 1.83 -5.51
N THR A 469 -5.62 2.63 -5.52
CA THR A 469 -4.31 2.16 -5.97
C THR A 469 -3.65 1.25 -4.93
N ALA A 470 -2.60 0.54 -5.36
CA ALA A 470 -1.76 -0.27 -4.49
C ALA A 470 -0.33 0.29 -4.46
N TYR A 471 0.49 -0.16 -3.51
CA TYR A 471 1.82 0.40 -3.27
C TYR A 471 2.79 0.31 -4.46
N TYR A 472 2.61 -0.62 -5.39
CA TYR A 472 3.41 -0.63 -6.63
C TYR A 472 3.28 0.67 -7.46
N ALA A 473 2.26 1.50 -7.21
CA ALA A 473 2.14 2.84 -7.81
C ALA A 473 3.28 3.79 -7.43
N GLU A 474 4.02 3.50 -6.36
CA GLU A 474 5.21 4.26 -5.96
C GLU A 474 6.33 4.22 -7.01
N LEU A 475 6.27 3.35 -8.03
CA LEU A 475 7.16 3.43 -9.20
C LEU A 475 7.13 4.81 -9.87
N PHE A 476 6.00 5.54 -9.79
CA PHE A 476 5.90 6.90 -10.31
C PHE A 476 6.77 7.91 -9.54
N MET A 477 7.27 7.59 -8.35
CA MET A 477 8.26 8.40 -7.64
C MET A 477 9.65 8.34 -8.27
N TYR A 478 9.97 7.34 -9.09
CA TYR A 478 11.34 7.12 -9.55
C TYR A 478 11.85 8.25 -10.44
N PRO A 479 11.10 8.70 -11.49
CA PRO A 479 11.53 9.86 -12.25
C PRO A 479 11.64 11.12 -11.38
N ILE A 480 10.83 11.27 -10.32
CA ILE A 480 10.90 12.41 -9.41
C ILE A 480 12.20 12.37 -8.59
N ILE A 481 12.53 11.20 -8.02
CA ILE A 481 13.78 10.99 -7.27
C ILE A 481 14.98 11.28 -8.17
N ILE A 482 14.98 10.80 -9.40
CA ILE A 482 16.05 11.09 -10.37
C ILE A 482 16.17 12.59 -10.64
N LEU A 483 15.06 13.29 -10.87
CA LEU A 483 15.07 14.74 -11.08
C LEU A 483 15.56 15.50 -9.83
N PHE A 484 15.20 15.05 -8.63
CA PHE A 484 15.71 15.59 -7.37
C PHE A 484 17.23 15.40 -7.23
N LEU A 485 17.74 14.20 -7.48
CA LEU A 485 19.19 13.90 -7.42
C LEU A 485 20.00 14.62 -8.52
N SER A 486 19.32 15.04 -9.60
CA SER A 486 19.91 15.78 -10.71
C SER A 486 20.00 17.30 -10.44
N LYS A 487 19.50 17.80 -9.30
CA LYS A 487 19.60 19.22 -8.92
C LYS A 487 21.06 19.69 -8.94
N GLU A 488 21.25 20.95 -9.36
CA GLU A 488 22.57 21.60 -9.35
C GLU A 488 22.99 21.99 -7.94
N LYS A 489 22.04 22.44 -7.11
CA LYS A 489 22.28 22.91 -5.74
C LYS A 489 21.30 22.25 -4.78
N PHE A 490 21.80 21.92 -3.60
CA PHE A 490 21.02 21.34 -2.51
C PHE A 490 21.02 22.26 -1.28
N TYR A 491 19.90 22.28 -0.57
CA TYR A 491 19.64 23.06 0.63
C TYR A 491 19.35 22.15 1.81
N LYS A 492 19.32 22.70 3.03
CA LYS A 492 19.09 21.90 4.26
C LYS A 492 17.81 21.04 4.21
N ILE A 493 16.72 21.56 3.63
CA ILE A 493 15.46 20.81 3.47
C ILE A 493 15.61 19.59 2.54
N ASP A 494 16.55 19.62 1.60
CA ASP A 494 16.76 18.52 0.66
C ASP A 494 17.27 17.25 1.36
N TYR A 495 17.97 17.38 2.49
CA TYR A 495 18.36 16.22 3.30
C TYR A 495 17.16 15.53 3.94
N ILE A 496 16.09 16.27 4.27
CA ILE A 496 14.84 15.68 4.75
C ILE A 496 14.16 14.91 3.62
N PHE A 497 14.08 15.50 2.42
CA PHE A 497 13.54 14.80 1.25
C PHE A 497 14.35 13.55 0.90
N LEU A 498 15.68 13.62 0.99
CA LEU A 498 16.56 12.48 0.80
C LEU A 498 16.19 11.32 1.72
N ILE A 499 16.08 11.57 3.02
CA ILE A 499 15.71 10.54 4.01
C ILE A 499 14.32 10.00 3.70
N LEU A 500 13.34 10.86 3.44
CA LEU A 500 11.98 10.45 3.10
C LEU A 500 11.92 9.59 1.84
N PHE A 501 12.67 9.93 0.79
CA PHE A 501 12.74 9.14 -0.43
C PHE A 501 13.36 7.77 -0.20
N VAL A 502 14.46 7.68 0.56
CA VAL A 502 15.07 6.39 0.89
C VAL A 502 14.11 5.53 1.71
N LEU A 503 13.48 6.10 2.74
CA LEU A 503 12.50 5.38 3.57
C LEU A 503 11.28 4.93 2.76
N LEU A 504 10.86 5.72 1.76
CA LEU A 504 9.70 5.40 0.94
C LEU A 504 9.93 4.15 0.11
N ILE A 505 11.12 3.99 -0.47
CA ILE A 505 11.43 2.94 -1.45
C ILE A 505 12.26 1.78 -0.87
N MET A 506 12.77 1.89 0.36
CA MET A 506 13.64 0.87 0.93
C MET A 506 12.99 -0.53 0.86
N PRO A 507 13.75 -1.58 0.51
CA PRO A 507 13.26 -2.96 0.47
C PRO A 507 12.99 -3.55 1.87
N LEU A 508 13.26 -2.80 2.94
CA LEU A 508 13.23 -3.34 4.29
C LEU A 508 11.79 -3.38 4.83
N GLN A 509 11.23 -4.58 5.00
CA GLN A 509 9.95 -4.75 5.67
C GLN A 509 10.11 -4.61 7.19
N ILE A 510 9.37 -3.66 7.74
CA ILE A 510 9.16 -3.53 9.18
C ILE A 510 7.80 -4.12 9.54
N SER A 511 7.42 -4.03 10.80
CA SER A 511 6.12 -4.51 11.25
C SER A 511 4.92 -3.72 10.77
N ILE A 512 5.13 -2.44 10.46
CA ILE A 512 4.12 -1.62 9.80
C ILE A 512 3.98 -2.17 8.37
N PRO A 513 2.75 -2.51 7.94
CA PRO A 513 2.53 -2.94 6.56
C PRO A 513 3.10 -1.90 5.60
N ILE A 514 3.87 -2.36 4.61
CA ILE A 514 4.58 -1.47 3.67
C ILE A 514 3.62 -0.54 2.92
N SER A 515 2.40 -1.01 2.70
CA SER A 515 1.27 -0.24 2.19
C SER A 515 0.98 1.04 2.96
N THR A 516 0.93 0.90 4.29
CA THR A 516 0.60 1.97 5.23
C THR A 516 1.77 2.93 5.35
N LEU A 517 2.98 2.39 5.50
CA LEU A 517 4.20 3.19 5.58
C LEU A 517 4.40 4.02 4.31
N GLY A 518 4.26 3.37 3.13
CA GLY A 518 4.32 4.04 1.83
C GLY A 518 3.35 5.18 1.70
N SER A 519 2.07 4.91 1.95
CA SER A 519 1.01 5.92 1.90
C SER A 519 1.33 7.12 2.78
N PHE A 520 1.81 6.87 4.01
CA PHE A 520 2.19 7.92 4.94
C PHE A 520 3.40 8.73 4.44
N LEU A 521 4.46 8.07 3.97
CA LEU A 521 5.68 8.72 3.53
C LEU A 521 5.47 9.52 2.24
N SER A 522 4.79 8.97 1.23
CA SER A 522 4.51 9.71 0.00
C SER A 522 3.53 10.85 0.23
N ALA A 523 2.55 10.70 1.14
CA ALA A 523 1.72 11.80 1.61
C ALA A 523 2.53 12.88 2.34
N THR A 524 3.49 12.49 3.19
CA THR A 524 4.35 13.43 3.90
C THR A 524 5.20 14.25 2.92
N ILE A 525 5.86 13.59 1.97
CA ILE A 525 6.64 14.27 0.91
C ILE A 525 5.74 15.23 0.15
N TRP A 526 4.55 14.77 -0.25
CA TRP A 526 3.58 15.58 -0.97
C TRP A 526 3.17 16.84 -0.19
N LEU A 527 2.77 16.69 1.07
CA LEU A 527 2.32 17.82 1.89
C LEU A 527 3.44 18.82 2.15
N ILE A 528 4.69 18.37 2.38
CA ILE A 528 5.83 19.28 2.53
C ILE A 528 6.03 20.09 1.24
N VAL A 529 6.08 19.42 0.08
CA VAL A 529 6.22 20.10 -1.21
C VAL A 529 5.06 21.04 -1.49
N LEU A 530 3.83 20.62 -1.18
CA LEU A 530 2.64 21.42 -1.41
C LEU A 530 2.64 22.67 -0.53
N ILE A 531 2.90 22.54 0.77
CA ILE A 531 3.00 23.67 1.72
C ILE A 531 4.13 24.62 1.30
N GLU A 532 5.31 24.10 0.99
CA GLU A 532 6.44 24.91 0.53
C GLU A 532 6.07 25.70 -0.74
N THR A 533 5.39 25.05 -1.68
CA THR A 533 4.93 25.66 -2.94
C THR A 533 3.83 26.70 -2.71
N ILE A 534 2.92 26.46 -1.77
CA ILE A 534 1.89 27.43 -1.37
C ILE A 534 2.54 28.68 -0.78
N ILE A 535 3.46 28.51 0.18
CA ILE A 535 4.14 29.64 0.85
C ILE A 535 4.94 30.46 -0.17
N THR A 536 5.72 29.80 -1.02
CA THR A 536 6.55 30.49 -2.02
C THR A 536 5.71 31.10 -3.15
N GLY A 537 4.71 30.37 -3.67
CA GLY A 537 3.84 30.81 -4.74
C GLY A 537 2.94 31.98 -4.33
N THR A 538 2.37 31.96 -3.12
CA THR A 538 1.56 33.08 -2.60
C THR A 538 2.39 34.35 -2.39
N ASN A 539 3.64 34.22 -1.93
CA ASN A 539 4.56 35.35 -1.81
C ASN A 539 4.93 35.94 -3.18
N SER A 540 5.19 35.10 -4.18
CA SER A 540 5.44 35.54 -5.56
C SER A 540 4.22 36.26 -6.16
N LEU A 541 3.02 35.72 -5.97
CA LEU A 541 1.77 36.35 -6.44
C LEU A 541 1.52 37.70 -5.76
N LYS A 542 1.73 37.80 -4.43
CA LYS A 542 1.62 39.07 -3.69
C LYS A 542 2.59 40.13 -4.24
N ASN A 543 3.85 39.75 -4.48
CA ASN A 543 4.85 40.66 -5.03
C ASN A 543 4.50 41.12 -6.45
N ASN A 544 4.00 40.22 -7.31
CA ASN A 544 3.57 40.57 -8.66
C ASN A 544 2.37 41.51 -8.66
N VAL A 545 1.39 41.30 -7.76
CA VAL A 545 0.24 42.22 -7.59
C VAL A 545 0.71 43.60 -7.11
N TYR A 546 1.67 43.65 -6.19
CA TYR A 546 2.25 44.93 -5.73
C TYR A 546 2.92 45.69 -6.88
N ILE A 547 3.76 45.01 -7.69
CA ILE A 547 4.45 45.61 -8.84
C ILE A 547 3.44 46.12 -9.90
N ILE A 548 2.37 45.35 -10.18
CA ILE A 548 1.32 45.78 -11.10
C ILE A 548 0.59 47.02 -10.56
N LYS A 549 0.31 47.06 -9.25
CA LYS A 549 -0.32 48.21 -8.60
C LYS A 549 0.56 49.46 -8.66
N GLU A 550 1.88 49.33 -8.44
CA GLU A 550 2.83 50.44 -8.61
C GLU A 550 2.88 50.93 -10.06
N LYS A 551 2.97 50.02 -11.05
CA LYS A 551 2.95 50.41 -12.47
C LYS A 551 1.66 51.13 -12.87
N LEU A 552 0.51 50.70 -12.35
CA LEU A 552 -0.77 51.36 -12.57
C LEU A 552 -0.85 52.75 -11.89
N LEU A 553 -0.23 52.91 -10.72
CA LEU A 553 -0.13 54.20 -10.04
C LEU A 553 0.76 55.18 -10.81
N ILE A 554 1.92 54.73 -11.28
CA ILE A 554 2.84 55.52 -12.12
C ILE A 554 2.16 55.94 -13.44
N TYR A 555 1.45 55.01 -14.08
CA TYR A 555 0.69 55.31 -15.30
C TYR A 555 -0.41 56.36 -15.05
N ARG A 556 -1.15 56.26 -13.95
CA ARG A 556 -2.16 57.26 -13.57
C ARG A 556 -1.56 58.64 -13.27
N SER A 557 -0.36 58.70 -12.69
CA SER A 557 0.33 59.98 -12.48
C SER A 557 0.91 60.58 -13.76
N SER A 558 1.11 59.80 -14.83
CA SER A 558 1.61 60.30 -16.12
C SER A 558 0.52 60.82 -17.07
N ILE A 559 -0.77 60.63 -16.72
CA ILE A 559 -1.95 61.06 -17.50
C ILE A 559 -2.61 62.31 -16.89
N LYS A 560 -2.17 62.73 -15.70
CA LYS A 560 -2.48 64.04 -15.12
C LYS A 560 -1.32 64.99 -15.39
#